data_AF-A0A525CN27-F1
#
_entry.id   AF-A0A525CN27-F1
#
_cell.length_a   1.000
_cell.length_b   1.000
_cell.length_c   1.000
_cell.angle_alpha   90.00
_cell.angle_beta   90.00
_cell.angle_gamma   90.00
#
_symmetry.space_group_name_H-M   'P 1'
#
loop_
_entity.id
_entity.type
_entity.pdbx_description
1 polymer ?
#
loop_
_entity_poly.entity_id
_entity_poly.type
_entity_poly.pdbx_seq_one_letter_code
_entity_poly.pdbx_strand_id
1 'polypeptide(L)'
;MALNDKGYREKRDFFRMMVEAEVQYTVEGSSEKYIGQTEDLSATGIMFNTDHNLKVGQKIVIEVLPNTNQLNALKATVDIIRVDVNDKGRFVVAGNMSEVQ
;
A
#
# COMPACT_ATOMS: atom_id res chain seq x y z
N MET A 1 16.99 -0.57 39.42
CA MET A 1 16.43 0.80 39.37
C MET A 1 16.96 1.49 38.12
N ALA A 2 16.08 2.28 37.48
CA ALA A 2 16.29 3.21 36.34
C ALA A 2 16.71 2.57 35.00
N LEU A 3 15.76 2.35 34.07
CA LEU A 3 15.23 3.32 33.09
C LEU A 3 16.31 3.74 32.06
N ASN A 4 16.24 3.16 30.85
CA ASN A 4 16.49 3.86 29.59
C ASN A 4 16.14 2.97 28.38
N ASP A 5 14.85 2.70 28.17
CA ASP A 5 14.31 2.29 26.86
C ASP A 5 13.52 3.49 26.30
N LYS A 6 14.24 4.46 25.75
CA LYS A 6 13.68 5.61 25.04
C LYS A 6 14.08 5.47 23.58
N GLY A 7 13.15 4.96 22.76
CA GLY A 7 13.35 4.99 21.30
C GLY A 7 12.37 4.20 20.45
N TYR A 8 11.47 3.38 21.01
CA TYR A 8 10.61 2.51 20.20
C TYR A 8 9.12 2.66 20.49
N ARG A 9 8.65 3.91 20.57
CA ARG A 9 7.21 4.20 20.79
C ARG A 9 6.53 4.92 19.62
N GLU A 10 7.27 5.34 18.60
CA GLU A 10 6.72 6.14 17.50
C GLU A 10 6.46 5.33 16.21
N LYS A 11 6.94 4.09 16.10
CA LYS A 11 6.64 3.23 14.94
C LYS A 11 5.23 2.63 14.96
N ARG A 12 4.47 2.73 16.06
CA ARG A 12 3.18 2.03 16.20
C ARG A 12 1.95 2.88 15.91
N ASP A 13 2.10 4.20 15.77
CA ASP A 13 0.98 5.09 15.43
C ASP A 13 0.70 5.16 13.92
N PHE A 14 1.72 4.95 13.08
CA PHE A 14 1.57 4.98 11.62
C PHE A 14 0.82 3.78 11.02
N PHE A 15 0.78 2.63 11.71
CA PHE A 15 0.21 1.38 11.15
C PHE A 15 -1.30 1.21 11.31
N ARG A 16 -1.98 2.07 12.09
CA ARG A 16 -3.40 1.85 12.42
C ARG A 16 -4.37 2.83 11.77
N MET A 17 -3.92 3.71 10.88
CA MET A 17 -4.77 4.79 10.33
C MET A 17 -4.88 4.85 8.79
N MET A 18 -4.39 3.85 8.05
CA MET A 18 -4.55 3.79 6.58
C MET A 18 -5.33 2.56 6.11
N VAL A 19 -6.32 2.12 6.90
CA VAL A 19 -7.37 1.23 6.42
C VAL A 19 -8.34 2.11 5.61
N GLU A 20 -8.59 1.77 4.34
CA GLU A 20 -9.52 2.48 3.42
C GLU A 20 -9.03 3.81 2.80
N ALA A 21 -7.72 4.01 2.61
CA ALA A 21 -7.21 5.10 1.80
C ALA A 21 -7.26 4.81 0.29
N GLU A 22 -7.41 5.84 -0.54
CA GLU A 22 -7.19 5.75 -1.99
C GLU A 22 -5.72 5.47 -2.27
N VAL A 23 -5.45 4.48 -3.14
CA VAL A 23 -4.12 4.19 -3.66
C VAL A 23 -4.12 4.45 -5.16
N GLN A 24 -3.21 5.31 -5.59
CA GLN A 24 -2.90 5.48 -7.01
C GLN A 24 -1.72 4.59 -7.37
N TYR A 25 -1.75 3.96 -8.53
CA TYR A 25 -0.64 3.12 -8.95
C TYR A 25 -0.40 3.11 -10.45
N THR A 26 0.83 2.81 -10.82
CA THR A 26 1.28 2.68 -12.22
C THR A 26 2.02 1.37 -12.37
N VAL A 27 1.70 0.61 -13.41
CA VAL A 27 2.40 -0.63 -13.75
C VAL A 27 3.77 -0.28 -14.35
N GLU A 28 4.83 -0.98 -13.93
CA GLU A 28 6.16 -0.75 -14.48
C GLU A 28 6.17 -0.89 -16.01
N GLY A 29 6.68 0.13 -16.70
CA GLY A 29 6.68 0.22 -18.16
C GLY A 29 5.40 0.78 -18.79
N SER A 30 4.37 1.09 -18.00
CA SER A 30 3.18 1.85 -18.44
C SER A 30 3.24 3.30 -17.97
N SER A 31 2.61 4.18 -18.74
CA SER A 31 2.35 5.59 -18.33
C SER A 31 0.93 5.77 -17.77
N GLU A 32 0.12 4.71 -17.77
CA GLU A 32 -1.24 4.76 -17.27
C GLU A 32 -1.28 4.72 -15.75
N LYS A 33 -2.12 5.59 -15.18
CA LYS A 33 -2.41 5.62 -13.75
C LYS A 33 -3.74 4.94 -13.49
N TYR A 34 -3.75 4.08 -12.49
CA TYR A 34 -4.93 3.39 -12.01
C TYR A 34 -5.20 3.78 -10.56
N ILE A 35 -6.43 3.57 -10.13
CA ILE A 35 -6.88 3.85 -8.78
C ILE A 35 -7.37 2.54 -8.16
N GLY A 36 -7.10 2.39 -6.88
CA GLY A 36 -7.62 1.34 -6.04
C GLY A 36 -7.94 1.86 -4.64
N GLN A 37 -8.50 0.99 -3.83
CA GLN A 37 -8.78 1.28 -2.43
C GLN A 37 -8.03 0.28 -1.56
N THR A 38 -7.20 0.80 -0.66
CA THR A 38 -6.46 -0.04 0.29
C THR A 38 -7.40 -0.75 1.24
N GLU A 39 -7.17 -2.05 1.44
CA GLU A 39 -7.85 -2.87 2.44
C GLU A 39 -6.94 -3.14 3.65
N ASP A 40 -5.65 -3.32 3.41
CA ASP A 40 -4.64 -3.50 4.45
C ASP A 40 -3.34 -2.83 4.05
N LEU A 41 -2.69 -2.16 5.00
CA LEU A 41 -1.40 -1.50 4.78
C LEU A 41 -0.49 -1.74 5.98
N SER A 42 0.70 -2.25 5.70
CA SER A 42 1.75 -2.53 6.69
C SER A 42 3.09 -1.94 6.26
N ALA A 43 4.13 -2.14 7.08
CA ALA A 43 5.47 -1.62 6.80
C ALA A 43 6.09 -2.20 5.53
N THR A 44 5.70 -3.42 5.18
CA THR A 44 6.36 -4.25 4.16
C THR A 44 5.38 -4.77 3.12
N GLY A 45 4.10 -4.40 3.19
CA GLY A 45 3.09 -4.99 2.31
C GLY A 45 1.81 -4.18 2.26
N ILE A 46 1.06 -4.42 1.18
CA ILE A 46 -0.23 -3.80 0.88
C ILE A 46 -1.20 -4.85 0.38
N MET A 47 -2.48 -4.63 0.70
CA MET A 47 -3.61 -5.24 0.05
C MET A 47 -4.58 -4.14 -0.39
N PHE A 48 -5.03 -4.18 -1.64
CA PHE A 48 -5.97 -3.20 -2.17
C PHE A 48 -6.91 -3.83 -3.19
N ASN A 49 -8.09 -3.22 -3.35
CA ASN A 49 -9.04 -3.56 -4.39
C ASN A 49 -8.92 -2.61 -5.58
N THR A 50 -9.13 -3.11 -6.79
CA THR A 50 -9.10 -2.32 -8.03
C THR A 50 -9.92 -3.00 -9.13
N ASP A 51 -10.34 -2.23 -10.12
CA ASP A 51 -11.05 -2.73 -11.32
C ASP A 51 -10.08 -3.22 -12.42
N HIS A 52 -8.78 -3.00 -12.24
CA HIS A 52 -7.76 -3.38 -13.23
C HIS A 52 -7.12 -4.74 -12.90
N ASN A 53 -7.05 -5.61 -13.89
CA ASN A 53 -6.51 -6.95 -13.75
C ASN A 53 -4.96 -6.94 -13.72
N LEU A 54 -4.39 -6.90 -12.53
CA LEU A 54 -2.96 -7.11 -12.31
C LEU A 54 -2.60 -8.59 -12.33
N LYS A 55 -1.32 -8.90 -12.54
CA LYS A 55 -0.80 -10.27 -12.56
C LYS A 55 0.29 -10.45 -11.52
N VAL A 56 0.31 -11.64 -10.91
CA VAL A 56 1.41 -12.06 -10.03
C VAL A 56 2.74 -11.96 -10.78
N GLY A 57 3.75 -11.41 -10.11
CA GLY A 57 5.07 -11.12 -10.66
C GLY A 57 5.19 -9.77 -11.37
N GLN A 58 4.10 -9.02 -11.55
CA GLN A 58 4.20 -7.62 -11.97
C GLN A 58 4.74 -6.75 -10.85
N LYS A 59 5.44 -5.69 -11.25
CA LYS A 59 5.90 -4.65 -10.36
C LYS A 59 5.11 -3.38 -10.64
N ILE A 60 4.62 -2.74 -9.58
CA ILE A 60 3.86 -1.48 -9.67
C ILE A 60 4.48 -0.46 -8.73
N VAL A 61 4.31 0.82 -9.06
CA VAL A 61 4.62 1.93 -8.15
C VAL A 61 3.31 2.45 -7.61
N ILE A 62 3.16 2.49 -6.29
CA ILE A 62 1.99 3.01 -5.60
C ILE A 62 2.26 4.37 -4.97
N GLU A 63 1.21 5.15 -4.80
CA GLU A 63 1.16 6.38 -4.03
C GLU A 63 -0.12 6.36 -3.18
N VAL A 64 0.04 6.32 -1.85
CA VAL A 64 -1.10 6.32 -0.90
C VAL A 64 -1.16 7.69 -0.24
N LEU A 65 -2.29 8.38 -0.40
CA LEU A 65 -2.52 9.70 0.17
C LEU A 65 -3.21 9.56 1.55
N PRO A 66 -2.61 10.06 2.65
CA PRO A 66 -3.30 10.07 3.93
C PRO A 66 -4.50 11.02 3.88
N ASN A 67 -5.63 10.60 4.46
CA ASN A 67 -6.88 11.39 4.53
C ASN A 67 -6.73 12.73 5.29
N THR A 68 -5.72 12.84 6.15
CA THR A 68 -5.36 14.10 6.81
C THR A 68 -4.30 14.80 5.98
N ASN A 69 -4.49 16.09 5.74
CA ASN A 69 -3.71 17.09 4.98
C ASN A 69 -2.18 17.15 5.27
N GLN A 70 -1.52 16.01 5.43
CA GLN A 70 -0.10 15.80 5.66
C GLN A 70 0.56 15.56 4.32
N LEU A 71 1.63 16.30 4.08
CA LEU A 71 2.35 16.43 2.81
C LEU A 71 3.17 15.19 2.40
N ASN A 72 3.00 14.05 3.08
CA ASN A 72 3.82 12.87 2.89
C ASN A 72 2.95 11.73 2.35
N ALA A 73 2.72 11.75 1.03
CA ALA A 73 2.18 10.58 0.35
C ALA A 73 3.15 9.41 0.50
N LEU A 74 2.65 8.22 0.84
CA LEU A 74 3.48 7.02 0.87
C LEU A 74 3.73 6.58 -0.57
N LYS A 75 4.95 6.76 -1.07
CA LYS A 75 5.33 6.22 -2.37
C LYS A 75 6.12 4.94 -2.19
N ALA A 76 5.66 3.85 -2.80
CA ALA A 76 6.36 2.58 -2.71
C ALA A 76 6.35 1.74 -3.99
N THR A 77 7.39 0.93 -4.16
CA THR A 77 7.40 -0.12 -5.20
C THR A 77 6.84 -1.41 -4.63
N VAL A 78 5.89 -2.02 -5.34
CA VAL A 78 5.16 -3.21 -4.91
C VAL A 78 5.35 -4.33 -5.92
N ASP A 79 5.80 -5.48 -5.42
CA ASP A 79 5.84 -6.74 -6.16
C ASP A 79 4.54 -7.52 -5.91
N ILE A 80 3.75 -7.74 -6.96
CA ILE A 80 2.47 -8.44 -6.86
C ILE A 80 2.72 -9.92 -6.58
N ILE A 81 2.24 -10.41 -5.43
CA ILE A 81 2.37 -11.82 -5.02
C ILE A 81 1.06 -12.59 -5.10
N ARG A 82 -0.08 -11.89 -5.07
CA ARG A 82 -1.40 -12.51 -5.12
C ARG A 82 -2.40 -11.58 -5.79
N VAL A 83 -3.26 -12.15 -6.63
CA VAL A 83 -4.42 -11.48 -7.23
C VAL A 83 -5.59 -12.44 -7.12
N ASP A 84 -6.66 -11.98 -6.49
CA ASP A 84 -7.91 -12.70 -6.32
C ASP A 84 -9.07 -11.86 -6.87
N VAL A 85 -10.26 -12.47 -6.98
CA VAL A 85 -11.48 -11.75 -7.37
C VAL A 85 -12.51 -11.91 -6.27
N ASN A 86 -13.02 -10.80 -5.74
CA ASN A 86 -14.05 -10.86 -4.70
C ASN A 86 -15.45 -11.12 -5.29
N ASP A 87 -16.43 -11.38 -4.43
CA ASP A 87 -17.83 -11.63 -4.83
C ASP A 87 -18.48 -10.48 -5.64
N LYS A 88 -17.88 -9.29 -5.64
CA LYS A 88 -18.33 -8.12 -6.41
C LYS A 88 -17.65 -8.02 -7.78
N GLY A 89 -16.82 -8.99 -8.16
CA GLY A 89 -16.07 -8.99 -9.42
C GLY A 89 -14.88 -8.03 -9.46
N ARG A 90 -14.45 -7.47 -8.31
CA ARG A 90 -13.27 -6.60 -8.24
C ARG A 90 -12.02 -7.41 -7.92
N PHE A 91 -10.88 -6.97 -8.44
CA PHE A 91 -9.60 -7.61 -8.16
C PHE A 91 -9.09 -7.20 -6.78
N VAL A 92 -8.72 -8.18 -5.97
CA VAL A 92 -8.06 -8.00 -4.68
C VAL A 92 -6.60 -8.37 -4.85
N VAL A 93 -5.73 -7.37 -4.72
CA VAL A 93 -4.31 -7.48 -5.05
C VAL A 93 -3.51 -7.35 -3.77
N ALA A 94 -2.60 -8.29 -3.54
CA ALA A 94 -1.65 -8.23 -2.44
C ALA A 94 -0.21 -8.26 -2.96
N GLY A 95 0.65 -7.44 -2.34
CA GLY A 95 2.03 -7.29 -2.76
C GLY A 95 2.97 -6.91 -1.62
N ASN A 96 4.25 -7.22 -1.81
CA ASN A 96 5.31 -6.81 -0.89
C ASN A 96 5.86 -5.45 -1.33
N MET A 97 6.06 -4.55 -0.37
CA MET A 97 6.72 -3.27 -0.58
C MET A 97 8.22 -3.41 -0.37
N SER A 98 9.02 -2.87 -1.29
CA SER A 98 10.48 -2.99 -1.25
C SER A 98 11.23 -1.66 -1.14
N GLU A 99 10.69 -0.57 -1.70
CA GLU A 99 11.24 0.78 -1.55
C GLU A 99 10.13 1.70 -1.06
N VAL A 100 10.37 2.44 0.02
CA VAL A 100 9.45 3.47 0.55
C VAL A 100 10.24 4.77 0.62
N GLN A 101 9.83 5.78 -0.17
CA GLN A 101 10.44 7.11 -0.17
C GLN A 101 9.59 8.11 0.61
#